data_AF-A0A931TQ90-F1
#
_entry.id   AF-A0A931TQ90-F1
#
_cell.length_a   1.000
_cell.length_b   1.000
_cell.length_c   1.000
_cell.angle_alpha   90.00
_cell.angle_beta   90.00
_cell.angle_gamma   90.00
#
_symmetry.space_group_name_H-M   'P 1'
#
loop_
_entity.id
_entity.type
_entity.pdbx_description
1 polymer ?
#
loop_
_entity_poly.entity_id
_entity_poly.type
_entity_poly.pdbx_seq_one_letter_code
_entity_poly.pdbx_strand_id
1 'polypeptide(L)'
;MDLITPSIGLLFWTALVFCILLFILAKFIWKPILKAVNEREQKIADSLELAEKTKAEMQSLQLQNENLLKEARAERDKIVKDAHQIASKMVDDAKSVAKSESAKIIATAHQAIEMEKTAAMQELKDQVAVLSIQIAEKIIRQELSSDEKQKTLASKLAEDINLN
;
A
#
# COMPACT_ATOMS: atom_id res chain seq x y z
N MET A 1 65.86 -94.08 27.43
CA MET A 1 65.20 -92.75 27.56
C MET A 1 64.72 -92.34 26.17
N ASP A 2 63.84 -93.13 25.56
CA ASP A 2 63.38 -92.95 24.16
C ASP A 2 61.91 -92.52 24.06
N LEU A 3 61.36 -91.96 25.15
CA LEU A 3 59.94 -91.61 25.27
C LEU A 3 59.64 -90.11 25.10
N ILE A 4 60.66 -89.29 24.82
CA ILE A 4 60.53 -87.82 24.85
C ILE A 4 60.96 -87.15 23.52
N THR A 5 61.59 -87.86 22.59
CA THR A 5 61.79 -87.33 21.23
C THR A 5 60.63 -87.76 20.34
N PRO A 6 59.78 -86.82 19.86
CA PRO A 6 58.73 -87.17 18.92
C PRO A 6 59.35 -87.85 17.69
N SER A 7 58.69 -88.90 17.18
CA SER A 7 59.16 -89.59 15.97
C SER A 7 59.28 -88.57 14.82
N ILE A 8 60.37 -88.62 14.04
CA ILE A 8 60.61 -87.70 12.92
C ILE A 8 59.40 -87.64 11.96
N GLY A 9 58.68 -88.75 11.80
CA GLY A 9 57.46 -88.81 11.01
C GLY A 9 56.30 -87.97 11.57
N LEU A 10 56.12 -87.91 12.88
CA LEU A 10 55.08 -87.08 13.51
C LEU A 10 55.38 -85.59 13.32
N LEU A 11 56.65 -85.18 13.48
CA LEU A 11 57.09 -83.81 13.25
C LEU A 11 56.91 -83.38 11.79
N PHE A 12 57.20 -84.26 10.83
CA PHE A 12 57.00 -83.98 9.41
C PHE A 12 55.52 -83.77 9.06
N TRP A 13 54.64 -84.67 9.50
CA TRP A 13 53.20 -84.55 9.23
C TRP A 13 52.56 -83.35 9.94
N THR A 14 52.96 -83.05 11.17
CA THR A 14 52.48 -81.85 11.88
C THR A 14 52.98 -80.56 11.22
N ALA A 15 54.24 -80.50 10.77
CA ALA A 15 54.75 -79.36 10.02
C ALA A 15 54.03 -79.20 8.67
N LEU A 16 53.75 -80.29 7.95
CA LEU A 16 53.01 -80.26 6.69
C LEU A 16 51.58 -79.73 6.89
N VAL A 17 50.85 -80.25 7.88
CA VAL A 17 49.50 -79.77 8.21
C VAL A 17 49.52 -78.31 8.68
N PHE A 18 50.52 -77.90 9.46
CA PHE A 18 50.69 -76.52 9.89
C PHE A 18 50.96 -75.58 8.70
N CYS A 19 51.81 -75.96 7.75
CA CYS A 19 52.07 -75.21 6.54
C CYS A 19 50.82 -75.10 5.65
N ILE A 20 50.05 -76.19 5.50
CA ILE A 20 48.78 -76.17 4.76
C ILE A 20 47.77 -75.25 5.44
N LEU A 21 47.63 -75.32 6.76
CA LEU A 21 46.78 -74.44 7.56
C LEU A 21 47.20 -72.97 7.40
N LEU A 22 48.50 -72.66 7.52
CA LEU A 22 49.04 -71.32 7.30
C LEU A 22 48.74 -70.80 5.91
N PHE A 23 48.87 -71.64 4.88
CA PHE A 23 48.57 -71.27 3.50
C PHE A 23 47.08 -70.95 3.30
N ILE A 24 46.19 -71.76 3.89
CA ILE A 24 44.74 -71.52 3.86
C ILE A 24 44.41 -70.21 4.60
N LEU A 25 44.92 -70.02 5.82
CA LEU A 25 44.68 -68.81 6.61
C LEU A 25 45.22 -67.56 5.89
N ALA A 26 46.45 -67.61 5.38
CA ALA A 26 47.07 -66.49 4.65
C ALA A 26 46.26 -66.13 3.39
N LYS A 27 45.75 -67.12 2.64
CA LYS A 27 44.98 -66.87 1.42
C LYS A 27 43.55 -66.40 1.70
N PHE A 28 42.88 -66.94 2.72
CA PHE A 28 41.46 -66.67 2.98
C PHE A 28 41.19 -65.53 3.97
N ILE A 29 42.07 -65.27 4.95
CA ILE A 29 41.83 -64.27 6.00
C ILE A 29 42.33 -62.87 5.61
N TRP A 30 43.39 -62.76 4.81
CA TRP A 30 43.90 -61.43 4.41
C TRP A 30 42.91 -60.62 3.60
N LYS A 31 42.16 -61.24 2.68
CA LYS A 31 41.14 -60.56 1.86
C LYS A 31 40.04 -59.89 2.70
N PRO A 32 39.34 -60.57 3.63
CA PRO A 32 38.28 -59.95 4.43
C PRO A 32 38.82 -58.90 5.40
N ILE A 33 40.03 -59.06 5.96
CA ILE A 33 40.63 -58.05 6.84
C ILE A 33 40.93 -56.76 6.06
N LEU A 34 41.61 -56.85 4.91
CA LEU A 34 41.90 -55.69 4.08
C LEU A 34 40.62 -55.01 3.58
N LYS A 35 39.61 -55.81 3.21
CA LYS A 35 38.31 -55.29 2.82
C LYS A 35 37.64 -54.50 3.95
N ALA A 36 37.65 -55.03 5.19
CA ALA A 36 37.04 -54.35 6.33
C ALA A 36 37.77 -53.04 6.69
N VAL A 37 39.10 -53.00 6.57
CA VAL A 37 39.90 -51.78 6.78
C VAL A 37 39.60 -50.75 5.70
N ASN A 38 39.62 -51.15 4.42
CA ASN A 38 39.33 -50.25 3.30
C ASN A 38 37.88 -49.72 3.36
N GLU A 39 36.89 -50.55 3.69
CA GLU A 39 35.51 -50.09 3.87
C GLU A 39 35.38 -49.08 5.01
N ARG A 40 36.14 -49.27 6.10
CA ARG A 40 36.15 -48.31 7.21
C ARG A 40 36.81 -47.00 6.80
N GLU A 41 37.96 -47.07 6.12
CA GLU A 41 38.67 -45.89 5.61
C GLU A 41 37.78 -45.10 4.64
N GLN A 42 37.16 -45.77 3.68
CA GLN A 42 36.25 -45.16 2.73
C GLN A 42 35.04 -44.52 3.43
N LYS A 43 34.40 -45.21 4.37
CA LYS A 43 33.29 -44.61 5.15
C LYS A 43 33.70 -43.36 5.92
N ILE A 44 34.91 -43.33 6.48
CA ILE A 44 35.42 -42.16 7.20
C ILE A 44 35.67 -41.02 6.23
N ALA A 45 36.31 -41.29 5.09
CA ALA A 45 36.56 -40.31 4.05
C ALA A 45 35.24 -39.70 3.52
N ASP A 46 34.29 -40.56 3.15
CA ASP A 46 32.97 -40.14 2.64
C ASP A 46 32.20 -39.32 3.70
N SER A 47 32.26 -39.73 4.98
CA SER A 47 31.60 -39.00 6.07
C SER A 47 32.24 -37.64 6.32
N LEU A 48 33.56 -37.53 6.19
CA LEU A 48 34.30 -36.28 6.37
C LEU A 48 34.02 -35.32 5.21
N GLU A 49 34.07 -35.81 3.97
CA GLU A 49 33.74 -35.03 2.78
C GLU A 49 32.28 -34.53 2.83
N LEU A 50 31.34 -35.39 3.22
CA LEU A 50 29.95 -35.00 3.40
C LEU A 50 29.79 -33.94 4.48
N ALA A 51 30.50 -34.06 5.61
CA ALA A 51 30.45 -33.07 6.68
C ALA A 51 31.01 -31.71 6.23
N GLU A 52 32.13 -31.69 5.50
CA GLU A 52 32.71 -30.47 4.94
C GLU A 52 31.77 -29.81 3.92
N LYS A 53 31.21 -30.60 3.00
CA LYS A 53 30.24 -30.12 2.01
C LYS A 53 29.00 -29.56 2.67
N THR A 54 28.43 -30.27 3.64
CA THR A 54 27.24 -29.82 4.39
C THR A 54 27.54 -28.52 5.13
N LYS A 55 28.73 -28.38 5.73
CA LYS A 55 29.14 -27.16 6.41
C LYS A 55 29.26 -25.98 5.44
N ALA A 56 29.85 -26.19 4.27
CA ALA A 56 29.94 -25.17 3.23
C ALA A 56 28.55 -24.75 2.70
N GLU A 57 27.66 -25.71 2.46
CA GLU A 57 26.27 -25.46 2.06
C GLU A 57 25.50 -24.70 3.14
N MET A 58 25.65 -25.07 4.42
CA MET A 58 25.04 -24.34 5.53
C MET A 58 25.53 -22.89 5.61
N GLN A 59 26.83 -22.65 5.45
CA GLN A 59 27.38 -21.28 5.41
C GLN A 59 26.82 -20.49 4.23
N SER A 60 26.73 -21.09 3.05
CA SER A 60 26.12 -20.46 1.87
C SER A 60 24.64 -20.14 2.08
N LEU A 61 23.87 -21.07 2.64
CA LEU A 61 22.46 -20.87 2.97
C LEU A 61 22.27 -19.77 4.01
N GLN A 62 23.15 -19.70 5.01
CA GLN A 62 23.09 -18.66 6.03
C GLN A 62 23.34 -17.28 5.43
N LEU A 63 24.36 -17.14 4.56
CA LEU A 63 24.63 -15.90 3.83
C LEU A 63 23.47 -15.50 2.92
N GLN A 64 22.88 -16.45 2.19
CA GLN A 64 21.70 -16.21 1.36
C GLN A 64 20.50 -15.76 2.20
N ASN A 65 20.28 -16.36 3.37
CA ASN A 65 19.21 -15.98 4.27
C ASN A 65 19.42 -14.57 4.83
N GLU A 66 20.64 -14.23 5.26
CA GLU A 66 20.98 -12.88 5.72
C GLU A 66 20.76 -11.83 4.62
N ASN A 67 21.16 -12.13 3.38
CA ASN A 67 20.91 -11.26 2.23
C ASN A 67 19.40 -11.11 1.96
N LEU A 68 18.64 -12.21 1.95
CA LEU A 68 17.19 -12.19 1.76
C LEU A 68 16.49 -11.37 2.85
N LEU A 69 16.90 -11.51 4.11
CA LEU A 69 16.37 -10.71 5.22
C LEU A 69 16.69 -9.23 5.06
N LYS A 70 17.90 -8.89 4.56
CA LYS A 70 18.29 -7.51 4.29
C LYS A 70 17.47 -6.90 3.15
N GLU A 71 17.27 -7.65 2.06
CA GLU A 71 16.42 -7.25 0.94
C GLU A 71 14.98 -7.06 1.38
N ALA A 72 14.41 -8.01 2.12
CA ALA A 72 13.05 -7.91 2.65
C ALA A 72 12.86 -6.68 3.56
N ARG A 73 13.87 -6.36 4.39
CA ARG A 73 13.84 -5.13 5.21
C ARG A 73 13.90 -3.87 4.36
N ALA A 74 14.78 -3.83 3.35
CA ALA A 74 14.89 -2.68 2.46
C ALA A 74 13.60 -2.47 1.64
N GLU A 75 12.98 -3.55 1.16
CA GLU A 75 11.71 -3.50 0.45
C GLU A 75 10.56 -3.05 1.38
N ARG A 76 10.50 -3.57 2.60
CA ARG A 76 9.53 -3.14 3.61
C ARG A 76 9.67 -1.65 3.91
N ASP A 77 10.88 -1.16 4.12
CA ASP A 77 11.13 0.26 4.41
C ASP A 77 10.76 1.14 3.21
N LYS A 78 11.01 0.64 1.98
CA LYS A 78 10.57 1.31 0.74
C LYS A 78 9.04 1.39 0.66
N ILE A 79 8.33 0.29 0.90
CA ILE A 79 6.86 0.24 0.90
C ILE A 79 6.29 1.23 1.92
N VAL A 80 6.84 1.27 3.13
CA VAL A 80 6.40 2.20 4.18
C VAL A 80 6.64 3.66 3.78
N LYS A 81 7.80 3.96 3.20
CA LYS A 81 8.12 5.30 2.71
C LYS A 81 7.18 5.72 1.58
N ASP A 82 6.95 4.85 0.61
CA ASP A 82 6.06 5.12 -0.52
C ASP A 82 4.61 5.31 -0.04
N ALA A 83 4.16 4.51 0.92
CA ALA A 83 2.84 4.68 1.55
C ALA A 83 2.70 6.03 2.25
N HIS A 84 3.70 6.48 3.01
CA HIS A 84 3.70 7.80 3.63
C HIS A 84 3.67 8.93 2.59
N GLN A 85 4.44 8.80 1.51
CA GLN A 85 4.46 9.79 0.43
C GLN A 85 3.11 9.88 -0.29
N ILE A 86 2.49 8.74 -0.60
CA ILE A 86 1.17 8.66 -1.22
C ILE A 86 0.11 9.26 -0.27
N ALA A 87 0.16 8.92 1.02
CA ALA A 87 -0.77 9.46 2.01
C ALA A 87 -0.66 10.98 2.14
N SER A 88 0.56 11.52 2.21
CA SER A 88 0.78 12.97 2.26
C SER A 88 0.24 13.64 0.99
N LYS A 89 0.56 13.09 -0.19
CA LYS A 89 0.08 13.62 -1.46
C LYS A 89 -1.44 13.59 -1.55
N MET A 90 -2.08 12.51 -1.12
CA MET A 90 -3.53 12.39 -1.10
C MET A 90 -4.18 13.44 -0.19
N VAL A 91 -3.59 13.72 0.98
CA VAL A 91 -4.06 14.77 1.88
C VAL A 91 -3.91 16.16 1.25
N ASP A 92 -2.78 16.43 0.60
CA ASP A 92 -2.53 17.72 -0.05
C ASP A 92 -3.45 17.93 -1.25
N ASP A 93 -3.65 16.90 -2.07
CA ASP A 93 -4.60 16.92 -3.20
C ASP A 93 -6.03 17.14 -2.68
N ALA A 94 -6.45 16.44 -1.63
CA ALA A 94 -7.76 16.62 -1.01
C ALA A 94 -7.96 18.04 -0.46
N LYS A 95 -6.93 18.62 0.20
CA LYS A 95 -6.97 20.02 0.66
C LYS A 95 -7.08 21.00 -0.50
N SER A 96 -6.35 20.75 -1.59
CA SER A 96 -6.39 21.58 -2.80
C SER A 96 -7.79 21.58 -3.44
N VAL A 97 -8.37 20.39 -3.61
CA VAL A 97 -9.75 20.22 -4.11
C VAL A 97 -10.75 20.92 -3.19
N ALA A 98 -10.65 20.71 -1.86
CA ALA A 98 -11.53 21.34 -0.90
C ALA A 98 -11.44 22.88 -0.94
N LYS A 99 -10.23 23.44 -1.09
CA LYS A 99 -10.04 24.89 -1.22
C LYS A 99 -10.65 25.44 -2.51
N SER A 100 -10.50 24.72 -3.63
CA SER A 100 -11.10 25.08 -4.91
C SER A 100 -12.63 25.06 -4.84
N GLU A 101 -13.23 24.01 -4.30
CA GLU A 101 -14.67 23.91 -4.11
C GLU A 101 -15.20 24.96 -3.14
N SER A 102 -14.49 25.23 -2.03
CA SER A 102 -14.86 26.31 -1.11
C SER A 102 -14.85 27.68 -1.80
N ALA A 103 -13.84 27.97 -2.62
CA ALA A 103 -13.80 29.21 -3.39
C ALA A 103 -14.96 29.33 -4.38
N LYS A 104 -15.35 28.23 -5.05
CA LYS A 104 -16.53 28.21 -5.92
C LYS A 104 -17.82 28.47 -5.13
N ILE A 105 -18.00 27.81 -4.00
CA ILE A 105 -19.19 28.00 -3.15
C ILE A 105 -19.30 29.46 -2.70
N ILE A 106 -18.19 30.07 -2.26
CA ILE A 106 -18.16 31.48 -1.86
C ILE A 106 -18.49 32.40 -3.05
N ALA A 107 -17.92 32.14 -4.23
CA ALA A 107 -18.22 32.92 -5.43
C ALA A 107 -19.71 32.84 -5.82
N THR A 108 -20.29 31.63 -5.81
CA THR A 108 -21.72 31.43 -6.07
C THR A 108 -22.59 32.11 -5.01
N ALA A 109 -22.20 32.06 -3.73
CA ALA A 109 -22.91 32.75 -2.66
C ALA A 109 -22.90 34.27 -2.85
N HIS A 110 -21.76 34.85 -3.23
CA HIS A 110 -21.69 36.29 -3.56
C HIS A 110 -22.58 36.65 -4.74
N GLN A 111 -22.61 35.83 -5.80
CA GLN A 111 -23.51 36.04 -6.93
C GLN A 111 -24.98 35.98 -6.51
N ALA A 112 -25.36 35.02 -5.67
CA ALA A 112 -26.72 34.91 -5.13
C ALA A 112 -27.09 36.15 -4.31
N ILE A 113 -26.19 36.62 -3.44
CA ILE A 113 -26.40 37.84 -2.63
C ILE A 113 -26.61 39.08 -3.51
N GLU A 114 -25.81 39.26 -4.56
CA GLU A 114 -25.98 40.41 -5.47
C GLU A 114 -27.30 40.33 -6.26
N MET A 115 -27.72 39.14 -6.66
CA MET A 115 -29.04 38.94 -7.29
C MET A 115 -30.18 39.25 -6.30
N GLU A 116 -30.13 38.74 -5.07
CA GLU A 116 -31.12 39.02 -4.03
C GLU A 116 -31.19 40.50 -3.69
N LYS A 117 -30.04 41.16 -3.56
CA LYS A 117 -29.96 42.61 -3.33
C LYS A 117 -30.60 43.40 -4.47
N THR A 118 -30.35 43.00 -5.72
CA THR A 118 -30.95 43.65 -6.89
C THR A 118 -32.47 43.46 -6.90
N ALA A 119 -32.95 42.25 -6.58
CA ALA A 119 -34.38 41.96 -6.45
C ALA A 119 -35.03 42.78 -5.32
N ALA A 120 -34.42 42.84 -4.14
CA ALA A 120 -34.90 43.63 -3.01
C ALA A 120 -34.93 45.14 -3.34
N MET A 121 -33.92 45.65 -4.06
CA MET A 121 -33.91 47.04 -4.52
C MET A 121 -35.02 47.33 -5.54
N GLN A 122 -35.35 46.37 -6.40
CA GLN A 122 -36.47 46.50 -7.33
C GLN A 122 -37.82 46.51 -6.59
N GLU A 123 -38.00 45.59 -5.64
CA GLU A 123 -39.20 45.55 -4.80
C GLU A 123 -39.40 46.84 -3.99
N LEU A 124 -38.31 47.40 -3.45
CA LEU A 124 -38.34 48.71 -2.78
C LEU A 124 -38.78 49.84 -3.73
N LYS A 125 -38.28 49.86 -4.97
CA LYS A 125 -38.69 50.87 -5.96
C LYS A 125 -40.18 50.76 -6.27
N ASP A 126 -40.68 49.54 -6.45
CA ASP A 126 -42.09 49.29 -6.74
C ASP A 126 -42.97 49.73 -5.55
N GLN A 127 -42.58 49.42 -4.31
CA GLN A 127 -43.28 49.87 -3.11
C GLN A 127 -43.28 51.41 -2.97
N VAL A 128 -42.15 52.06 -3.24
CA VAL A 128 -42.04 53.53 -3.21
C VAL A 128 -42.90 54.17 -4.32
N ALA A 129 -42.97 53.58 -5.51
CA ALA A 129 -43.83 54.05 -6.58
C ALA A 129 -45.31 54.00 -6.18
N VAL A 130 -45.75 52.88 -5.59
CA VAL A 130 -47.13 52.73 -5.08
C VAL A 130 -47.44 53.76 -3.98
N LEU A 131 -46.54 53.93 -3.00
CA LEU A 131 -46.68 54.95 -1.95
C LEU A 131 -46.75 56.37 -2.52
N SER A 132 -45.92 56.68 -3.53
CA SER A 132 -45.90 57.99 -4.17
C SER A 132 -47.21 58.29 -4.90
N ILE A 133 -47.78 57.30 -5.61
CA ILE A 133 -49.09 57.42 -6.26
C ILE A 133 -50.20 57.63 -5.21
N GLN A 134 -50.18 56.89 -4.10
CA GLN A 134 -51.16 57.06 -3.02
C GLN A 134 -51.09 58.46 -2.39
N ILE A 135 -49.89 59.00 -2.19
CA ILE A 135 -49.70 60.37 -1.68
C ILE A 135 -50.22 61.38 -2.70
N ALA A 136 -49.87 61.23 -3.99
CA ALA A 136 -50.37 62.09 -5.06
C ALA A 136 -51.91 62.05 -5.14
N GLU A 137 -52.53 60.88 -5.07
CA GLU A 137 -53.99 60.72 -5.05
C GLU A 137 -54.60 61.47 -3.86
N LYS A 138 -54.01 61.34 -2.67
CA LYS A 138 -54.51 61.99 -1.46
C LYS A 138 -54.40 63.52 -1.54
N ILE A 139 -53.30 64.05 -2.07
CA ILE A 139 -53.11 65.48 -2.31
C ILE A 139 -54.12 65.99 -3.35
N ILE A 140 -54.28 65.29 -4.47
CA ILE A 140 -55.25 65.65 -5.52
C ILE A 140 -56.67 65.66 -4.96
N ARG A 141 -57.08 64.64 -4.19
CA ARG A 141 -58.39 64.60 -3.53
C ARG A 141 -58.59 65.78 -2.57
N GLN A 142 -57.55 66.18 -1.85
CA GLN A 142 -57.61 67.33 -0.94
C GLN A 142 -57.71 68.66 -1.69
N GLU A 143 -56.96 68.83 -2.79
CA GLU A 143 -57.02 70.03 -3.63
C GLU A 143 -58.34 70.16 -4.40
N LEU A 144 -58.93 69.05 -4.84
CA LEU A 144 -60.25 68.98 -5.49
C LEU A 144 -61.42 68.96 -4.50
N SER A 145 -61.21 69.31 -3.23
CA SER A 145 -62.28 69.33 -2.22
C SER A 145 -63.33 70.43 -2.42
N SER A 146 -63.08 71.41 -3.29
CA SER A 146 -64.07 72.44 -3.66
C SER A 146 -64.76 72.17 -5.00
N ASP A 147 -66.07 72.42 -5.04
CA ASP A 147 -66.95 72.19 -6.19
C ASP A 147 -66.54 73.01 -7.44
N GLU A 148 -65.96 74.19 -7.21
CA GLU A 148 -65.44 75.06 -8.28
C GLU A 148 -64.25 74.43 -9.01
N LYS A 149 -63.28 73.86 -8.26
CA LYS A 149 -62.07 73.24 -8.83
C LYS A 149 -62.40 71.95 -9.59
N GLN A 150 -63.40 71.18 -9.14
CA GLN A 150 -63.90 70.00 -9.85
C GLN A 150 -64.51 70.35 -11.21
N LYS A 151 -65.31 71.44 -11.28
CA LYS A 151 -65.88 71.93 -12.54
C LYS A 151 -64.80 72.39 -13.53
N THR A 152 -63.77 73.11 -13.08
CA THR A 152 -62.67 73.56 -13.95
C THR A 152 -61.83 72.42 -14.50
N LEU A 153 -61.64 71.34 -13.72
CA LEU A 153 -60.92 70.16 -14.18
C LEU A 153 -61.72 69.38 -15.23
N ALA A 154 -63.04 69.25 -15.03
CA ALA A 154 -63.94 68.59 -15.97
C ALA A 154 -64.04 69.34 -17.30
N SER A 155 -64.07 70.68 -17.28
CA SER A 155 -64.05 71.48 -18.51
C SER A 155 -62.72 71.35 -19.26
N LYS A 156 -61.58 71.35 -18.56
CA LYS A 156 -60.26 71.14 -19.18
C LYS A 156 -60.09 69.75 -19.80
N LEU A 157 -60.52 68.69 -19.11
CA LEU A 157 -60.48 67.34 -19.69
C LEU A 157 -61.37 67.23 -20.94
N ALA A 158 -62.53 67.89 -20.94
CA ALA A 158 -63.42 67.92 -22.09
C ALA A 158 -62.83 68.71 -23.28
N GLU A 159 -62.02 69.75 -23.03
CA GLU A 159 -61.24 70.45 -24.06
C GLU A 159 -60.11 69.56 -24.61
N ASP A 160 -59.31 68.91 -23.77
CA ASP A 160 -58.21 68.03 -24.21
C ASP A 160 -58.69 66.84 -25.04
N ILE A 161 -59.89 66.29 -24.75
CA ILE A 161 -60.50 65.21 -25.54
C ILE A 161 -61.06 65.73 -26.89
N ASN A 162 -61.43 67.01 -26.99
CA ASN A 162 -61.85 67.61 -28.26
C ASN A 162 -60.66 68.10 -29.12
N LEU A 163 -59.44 68.08 -28.58
CA LEU A 163 -58.20 68.53 -29.23
C LEU A 163 -57.35 67.37 -29.81
N ASN A 164 -57.82 66.12 -29.71
CA ASN A 164 -57.33 64.94 -30.44
C ASN A 164 -58.43 64.38 -31.36
#